data_AF-A0A6J7VIG6-F1
#
_entry.id   AF-A0A6J7VIG6-F1
#
_cell.length_a   1.000
_cell.length_b   1.000
_cell.length_c   1.000
_cell.angle_alpha   90.00
_cell.angle_beta   90.00
_cell.angle_gamma   90.00
#
_symmetry.space_group_name_H-M   'P 1'
#
loop_
_entity.id
_entity.type
_entity.pdbx_description
1 polymer ?
#
loop_
_entity_poly.entity_id
_entity_poly.type
_entity_poly.pdbx_seq_one_letter_code
_entity_poly.pdbx_strand_id
1 'polypeptide(L)'
;MIWVLRRGSDPVLINQGVVIAAIVLALIGLYSFVAGWNLKVDESDALVAATKQVGFPVGHASAQMGWRGLLSRPTWRILLYSADDPPETRGLVLVDGVDGSVVEWFVEDNPENWDELDS
;
A
#
# COMPACT_ATOMS: atom_id res chain seq x y z
N MET A 1 -3.53 -5.59 -38.53
CA MET A 1 -2.98 -4.39 -37.85
C MET A 1 -2.35 -3.41 -38.85
N ILE A 2 -3.04 -2.97 -39.92
CA ILE A 2 -2.53 -1.95 -40.90
C ILE A 2 -3.67 -1.03 -41.45
N TRP A 3 -4.91 -1.13 -40.94
CA TRP A 3 -6.03 -0.37 -41.51
C TRP A 3 -5.99 1.15 -41.25
N VAL A 4 -5.19 1.60 -40.26
CA VAL A 4 -5.02 3.03 -39.89
C VAL A 4 -4.32 3.86 -40.97
N LEU A 5 -3.64 3.24 -41.95
CA LEU A 5 -2.85 3.94 -42.97
C LEU A 5 -3.58 4.12 -44.31
N ARG A 6 -4.82 3.64 -44.48
CA ARG A 6 -5.56 3.79 -45.75
C ARG A 6 -6.30 5.12 -45.80
N ARG A 7 -5.66 6.11 -46.44
CA ARG A 7 -6.24 7.40 -46.82
C ARG A 7 -7.13 7.22 -48.06
N GLY A 8 -8.27 6.54 -47.93
CA GLY A 8 -9.21 6.28 -49.02
C GLY A 8 -10.63 6.06 -48.52
N SER A 9 -11.53 6.99 -48.91
CA SER A 9 -12.97 7.11 -48.56
C SER A 9 -13.28 7.15 -47.07
N ASP A 10 -13.60 8.35 -46.57
CA ASP A 10 -13.89 8.70 -45.17
C ASP A 10 -14.74 7.65 -44.42
N PRO A 11 -14.14 6.89 -43.48
CA PRO A 11 -14.91 6.27 -42.42
C PRO A 11 -15.27 7.36 -41.42
N VAL A 12 -16.48 7.93 -41.56
CA VAL A 12 -17.05 9.00 -40.70
C VAL A 12 -16.95 8.71 -39.19
N LEU A 13 -16.76 7.43 -38.81
CA LEU A 13 -16.68 6.97 -37.42
C LEU A 13 -15.27 7.01 -36.81
N ILE A 14 -14.19 7.09 -37.59
CA ILE A 14 -12.81 7.06 -37.05
C ILE A 14 -12.08 8.35 -37.45
N ASN A 15 -12.14 9.33 -36.55
CA ASN A 15 -11.38 10.57 -36.66
C ASN A 15 -10.10 10.52 -35.79
N GLN A 16 -9.21 11.49 -35.97
CA GLN A 16 -7.97 11.59 -35.20
C GLN A 16 -8.20 11.64 -33.68
N GLY A 17 -9.29 12.28 -33.23
CA GLY A 17 -9.69 12.31 -31.83
C GLY A 17 -10.05 10.92 -31.28
N VAL A 18 -10.75 10.08 -32.06
CA VAL A 18 -11.07 8.69 -31.68
C VAL A 18 -9.78 7.88 -31.50
N VAL A 19 -8.80 8.05 -32.38
CA VAL A 19 -7.50 7.37 -32.27
C VAL A 19 -6.74 7.81 -31.00
N ILE A 20 -6.70 9.13 -30.73
CA ILE A 20 -6.05 9.65 -29.52
C ILE A 20 -6.76 9.13 -28.25
N ALA A 21 -8.09 9.18 -28.23
CA ALA A 21 -8.88 8.67 -27.10
C ALA A 21 -8.63 7.17 -26.87
N ALA A 22 -8.58 6.36 -27.92
CA ALA A 22 -8.28 4.94 -27.82
C ALA A 22 -6.89 4.67 -27.23
N ILE A 23 -5.88 5.46 -27.64
CA ILE A 23 -4.51 5.34 -27.09
C ILE A 23 -4.49 5.71 -25.61
N VAL A 24 -5.10 6.84 -25.23
CA VAL A 24 -5.16 7.28 -23.83
C VAL A 24 -5.86 6.24 -22.96
N LEU A 25 -7.00 5.71 -23.41
CA LEU A 25 -7.71 4.65 -22.71
C LEU A 25 -6.88 3.37 -22.59
N ALA A 26 -6.15 2.99 -23.64
CA ALA A 26 -5.26 1.82 -23.59
C ALA A 26 -4.12 2.02 -22.59
N LEU A 27 -3.53 3.23 -22.51
CA LEU A 27 -2.49 3.55 -21.55
C LEU A 27 -3.01 3.53 -20.11
N ILE A 28 -4.19 4.11 -19.87
CA ILE A 28 -4.83 4.08 -18.55
C ILE A 28 -5.16 2.64 -18.15
N GLY A 29 -5.73 1.84 -19.07
CA GLY A 29 -6.04 0.44 -18.82
C GLY A 29 -4.79 -0.39 -18.50
N LEU A 30 -3.70 -0.18 -19.24
CA LEU A 30 -2.43 -0.84 -18.95
C LEU A 30 -1.87 -0.43 -17.58
N TYR A 31 -1.95 0.86 -17.25
CA TYR A 31 -1.54 1.36 -15.94
C TYR A 31 -2.36 0.72 -14.81
N SER A 32 -3.69 0.70 -14.92
CA SER A 32 -4.58 0.07 -13.94
C SER A 32 -4.32 -1.43 -13.80
N PHE A 33 -4.01 -2.12 -14.90
CA PHE A 33 -3.65 -3.54 -14.88
C PHE A 33 -2.33 -3.79 -14.14
N VAL A 34 -1.31 -2.97 -14.38
CA VAL A 34 0.00 -3.07 -13.71
C VAL A 34 -0.08 -2.67 -12.23
N ALA A 35 -0.93 -1.69 -11.89
CA ALA A 35 -1.18 -1.26 -10.51
C ALA A 35 -2.12 -2.22 -9.73
N GLY A 36 -2.70 -3.22 -10.40
CA GLY A 36 -3.56 -4.24 -9.80
C GLY A 36 -2.79 -5.27 -8.98
N TRP A 37 -2.29 -4.87 -7.82
CA TRP A 37 -1.59 -5.79 -6.91
C TRP A 37 -2.56 -6.72 -6.19
N ASN A 38 -2.16 -7.99 -6.07
CA ASN A 38 -2.84 -8.92 -5.17
C ASN A 38 -2.26 -8.77 -3.76
N LEU A 39 -3.12 -8.53 -2.77
CA LEU A 39 -2.78 -8.61 -1.36
C LEU A 39 -2.61 -10.08 -1.00
N LYS A 40 -1.36 -10.53 -0.85
CA LYS A 40 -1.04 -11.93 -0.54
C LYS A 40 -0.79 -12.13 0.95
N VAL A 41 -0.32 -11.10 1.63
CA VAL A 41 -0.02 -11.12 3.05
C VAL A 41 -1.22 -10.60 3.80
N ASP A 42 -1.76 -11.44 4.67
CA ASP A 42 -2.88 -11.05 5.52
C ASP A 42 -2.39 -10.20 6.70
N GLU A 43 -3.34 -9.67 7.46
CA GLU A 43 -3.06 -8.82 8.62
C GLU A 43 -2.26 -9.56 9.70
N SER A 44 -2.53 -10.85 9.91
CA SER A 44 -1.90 -11.65 10.98
C SER A 44 -0.43 -11.93 10.66
N ASP A 45 -0.12 -12.30 9.43
CA ASP A 45 1.23 -12.50 8.94
C ASP A 45 2.04 -11.20 9.02
N ALA A 46 1.43 -10.07 8.67
CA ALA A 46 2.06 -8.76 8.77
C ALA A 46 2.34 -8.38 10.22
N LEU A 47 1.40 -8.62 11.15
CA LEU A 47 1.60 -8.43 12.59
C LEU A 47 2.76 -9.28 13.11
N VAL A 48 2.84 -10.55 12.74
CA VAL A 48 3.95 -11.43 13.12
C VAL A 48 5.29 -10.92 12.58
N ALA A 49 5.33 -10.43 11.33
CA ALA A 49 6.53 -9.84 10.75
C ALA A 49 6.97 -8.58 11.53
N ALA A 50 6.02 -7.73 11.91
CA ALA A 50 6.29 -6.51 12.66
C ALA A 50 6.76 -6.80 14.10
N THR A 51 6.13 -7.74 14.81
CA THR A 51 6.56 -8.14 16.16
C THR A 51 7.98 -8.69 16.15
N LYS A 52 8.36 -9.46 15.12
CA LYS A 52 9.74 -9.95 14.95
C LYS A 52 10.75 -8.83 14.69
N GLN A 53 10.32 -7.70 14.14
CA GLN A 53 11.20 -6.59 13.77
C GLN A 53 11.54 -5.65 14.94
N VAL A 54 10.58 -5.38 15.84
CA VAL A 54 10.72 -4.32 16.86
C VAL A 54 11.59 -4.71 18.06
N GLY A 55 11.78 -6.00 18.34
CA GLY A 55 12.73 -6.47 19.35
C GLY A 55 12.34 -6.25 20.82
N PHE A 56 11.18 -5.66 21.11
CA PHE A 56 10.61 -5.54 22.46
C PHE A 56 9.36 -6.44 22.62
N PRO A 57 9.00 -6.85 23.86
CA PRO A 57 7.77 -7.60 24.09
C PRO A 57 6.54 -6.73 23.78
N VAL A 58 5.76 -7.12 22.79
CA VAL A 58 4.57 -6.37 22.33
C VAL A 58 3.34 -6.78 23.15
N GLY A 59 2.61 -5.79 23.69
CA GLY A 59 1.31 -6.00 24.35
C GLY A 59 0.14 -5.79 23.40
N HIS A 60 -0.05 -4.54 22.97
CA HIS A 60 -1.09 -4.16 22.02
C HIS A 60 -0.48 -3.77 20.67
N ALA A 61 -1.06 -4.30 19.60
CA ALA A 61 -0.70 -3.94 18.24
C ALA A 61 -1.97 -3.70 17.41
N SER A 62 -1.88 -2.76 16.48
CA SER A 62 -2.94 -2.47 15.51
C SER A 62 -2.34 -2.39 14.11
N ALA A 63 -3.05 -2.96 13.14
CA ALA A 63 -2.67 -2.92 11.75
C ALA A 63 -3.65 -2.06 10.96
N GLN A 64 -3.14 -1.27 10.04
CA GLN A 64 -3.93 -0.46 9.13
C GLN A 64 -3.44 -0.66 7.70
N MET A 65 -4.37 -0.84 6.78
CA MET A 65 -4.05 -0.96 5.36
C MET A 65 -3.80 0.42 4.74
N GLY A 66 -2.72 0.51 3.97
CA GLY A 66 -2.39 1.68 3.15
C GLY A 66 -1.79 1.30 1.80
N TRP A 67 -1.39 2.32 1.03
CA TRP A 67 -0.79 2.14 -0.29
C TRP A 67 0.43 3.05 -0.44
N ARG A 68 1.47 2.56 -1.12
CA ARG A 68 2.71 3.30 -1.35
C ARG A 68 3.09 3.36 -2.83
N GLY A 69 3.78 4.43 -3.20
CA GLY A 69 4.39 4.59 -4.53
C GLY A 69 3.39 4.79 -5.66
N LEU A 70 3.90 4.95 -6.88
CA LEU A 70 3.08 5.24 -8.06
C LEU A 70 2.14 4.10 -8.42
N LEU A 71 2.58 2.85 -8.25
CA LEU A 71 1.75 1.68 -8.57
C LEU A 71 0.76 1.31 -7.45
N SER A 72 0.56 2.17 -6.43
CA SER A 72 -0.33 1.92 -5.31
C SER A 72 -0.11 0.53 -4.69
N ARG A 73 1.14 0.23 -4.31
CA ARG A 73 1.50 -1.07 -3.75
C ARG A 73 0.92 -1.19 -2.33
N PRO A 74 0.11 -2.22 -2.02
CA PRO A 74 -0.52 -2.37 -0.71
C PRO A 74 0.54 -2.56 0.38
N THR A 75 0.34 -1.90 1.52
CA THR A 75 1.30 -1.87 2.62
C THR A 75 0.53 -1.85 3.95
N TRP A 76 0.90 -2.73 4.87
CA TRP A 76 0.40 -2.74 6.23
C TRP A 76 1.21 -1.77 7.09
N ARG A 77 0.54 -0.80 7.70
CA ARG A 77 1.11 0.12 8.68
C ARG A 77 0.72 -0.39 10.05
N ILE A 78 1.70 -0.84 10.81
CA ILE A 78 1.47 -1.52 12.07
C ILE A 78 2.05 -0.68 13.19
N LEU A 79 1.21 -0.31 14.15
CA LEU A 79 1.60 0.37 15.38
C LEU A 79 1.61 -0.66 16.52
N LEU A 80 2.73 -0.77 17.22
CA LEU A 80 2.97 -1.72 18.31
C LEU A 80 3.34 -0.95 19.57
N TYR A 81 2.84 -1.40 20.72
CA TYR A 81 3.17 -0.89 22.04
C TYR A 81 3.83 -1.99 22.89
N SER A 82 4.72 -1.60 23.79
CA SER A 82 5.32 -2.55 24.73
C SER A 82 4.25 -3.19 25.64
N ALA A 83 4.59 -4.32 26.25
CA ALA A 83 3.67 -5.07 27.11
C ALA A 83 3.51 -4.47 28.52
N ASP A 84 4.24 -3.40 28.82
CA ASP A 84 4.19 -2.68 30.08
C ASP A 84 2.89 -1.86 30.19
N ASP A 85 2.48 -1.58 31.41
CA ASP A 85 1.29 -0.79 31.72
C ASP A 85 1.68 0.36 32.68
N PRO A 86 1.77 1.62 32.21
CA PRO A 86 1.55 2.08 30.83
C PRO A 86 2.69 1.70 29.87
N PRO A 87 2.47 1.67 28.54
CA PRO A 87 3.47 1.25 27.58
C PRO A 87 4.62 2.28 27.49
N GLU A 88 5.85 1.82 27.70
CA GLU A 88 7.06 2.66 27.70
C GLU A 88 7.62 2.90 26.29
N THR A 89 7.38 1.97 25.37
CA THR A 89 7.94 2.01 24.01
C THR A 89 6.85 1.79 22.97
N ARG A 90 6.96 2.51 21.84
CA ARG A 90 6.13 2.25 20.65
C ARG A 90 6.97 2.00 19.41
N GLY A 91 6.46 1.18 18.53
CA GLY A 91 7.05 0.87 17.23
C GLY A 91 6.06 1.11 16.11
N LEU A 92 6.52 1.67 15.00
CA LEU A 92 5.78 1.75 13.75
C LEU A 92 6.52 0.92 12.70
N VAL A 93 5.86 -0.08 12.13
CA VAL A 93 6.45 -0.96 11.11
C VAL A 93 5.57 -0.95 9.86
N LEU A 94 6.20 -0.76 8.71
CA LEU A 94 5.58 -0.86 7.40
C LEU A 94 5.95 -2.20 6.78
N VAL A 95 4.95 -3.05 6.52
CA VAL A 95 5.12 -4.37 5.90
C VAL A 95 4.47 -4.39 4.52
N ASP A 96 5.17 -4.91 3.51
CA ASP A 96 4.66 -5.03 2.16
C ASP A 96 3.55 -6.07 2.06
N GLY A 97 2.37 -5.68 1.58
CA GLY A 97 1.21 -6.58 1.47
C GLY A 97 1.35 -7.65 0.37
N VAL A 98 2.39 -7.59 -0.46
CA VAL A 98 2.59 -8.54 -1.58
C VAL A 98 3.60 -9.62 -1.22
N ASP A 99 4.70 -9.27 -0.55
CA ASP A 99 5.78 -10.21 -0.23
C ASP A 99 6.12 -10.32 1.27
N GLY A 100 5.55 -9.47 2.12
CA GLY A 100 5.71 -9.53 3.58
C GLY A 100 7.04 -8.95 4.06
N SER A 101 7.81 -8.32 3.18
CA SER A 101 9.04 -7.64 3.57
C SER A 101 8.76 -6.42 4.45
N VAL A 102 9.60 -6.21 5.46
CA VAL A 102 9.61 -4.95 6.21
C VAL A 102 10.24 -3.88 5.31
N VAL A 103 9.45 -2.86 5.00
CA VAL A 103 9.83 -1.75 4.13
C VAL A 103 10.53 -0.67 4.93
N GLU A 104 9.96 -0.34 6.08
CA GLU A 104 10.45 0.71 6.98
C GLU A 104 10.00 0.36 8.39
N TRP A 105 10.81 0.73 9.38
CA TRP A 105 10.44 0.57 10.77
C TRP A 105 11.12 1.64 11.61
N PHE A 106 10.45 2.01 12.69
CA PHE A 106 10.95 2.96 13.65
C PHE A 106 10.44 2.59 15.05
N VAL A 107 11.30 2.72 16.05
CA VAL A 107 10.99 2.48 17.46
C VAL A 107 11.40 3.72 18.23
N GLU A 108 10.54 4.16 19.13
CA GLU A 108 10.79 5.30 20.00
C GLU A 108 10.19 5.08 21.39
N ASP A 109 10.71 5.82 22.36
CA ASP A 109 10.06 5.96 23.66
C ASP A 109 8.66 6.51 23.43
N ASN A 110 7.69 5.90 24.10
CA ASN A 110 6.30 6.26 23.90
C ASN A 110 6.07 7.71 24.36
N PRO A 111 5.71 8.64 23.46
CA PRO A 111 5.54 10.05 23.79
C PRO A 111 4.13 10.37 24.33
N GLU A 112 3.22 9.39 24.33
CA GLU A 112 1.84 9.56 24.76
C GLU A 112 1.77 9.58 26.30
N ASN A 113 1.08 10.60 26.84
CA ASN A 113 0.81 10.68 28.26
C ASN A 113 -0.44 9.86 28.59
N TRP A 114 -0.25 8.72 29.25
CA TRP A 114 -1.34 7.81 29.63
C TRP A 114 -1.99 8.18 30.97
N ASP A 115 -1.41 9.11 31.74
CA ASP A 115 -1.91 9.54 33.05
C ASP A 115 -3.30 10.22 33.00
N GLU A 116 -3.70 10.71 31.82
CA GLU A 116 -4.97 11.42 31.61
C GLU A 116 -6.19 10.49 31.48
N LEU A 117 -5.99 9.18 31.33
CA LEU A 117 -7.08 8.21 31.10
C LEU A 117 -7.59 7.52 32.38
N ASP A 118 -6.87 7.67 33.49
CA ASP A 118 -7.18 7.05 34.79
C ASP A 118 -7.93 7.97 35.77
N SER A 119 -8.35 9.18 35.34
CA SER A 119 -9.07 10.17 36.17
C SER A 119 -10.58 10.17 36.04
#